data_AF-A0A921B9U2-F1
#
_entry.id   AF-A0A921B9U2-F1
#
_cell.length_a   1.000
_cell.length_b   1.000
_cell.length_c   1.000
_cell.angle_alpha   90.00
_cell.angle_beta   90.00
_cell.angle_gamma   90.00
#
_symmetry.space_group_name_H-M   'P 1'
#
loop_
_entity.id
_entity.type
_entity.pdbx_description
1 polymer ?
#
loop_
_entity_poly.entity_id
_entity_poly.type
_entity_poly.pdbx_seq_one_letter_code
_entity_poly.pdbx_strand_id
1 'polypeptide(L)' 'MDIGTAKPTPKVQKIVPHHQLDLIDPDESYSAGKYARDASKYY' A
#
# COMPACT_ATOMS: atom_id res chain seq x y z
N MET A 1 -6.12 -7.41 2.77
CA MET A 1 -5.27 -8.61 2.96
C MET A 1 -4.14 -8.26 3.90
N ASP A 2 -3.83 -9.10 4.90
CA ASP A 2 -2.84 -8.76 5.94
C ASP A 2 -1.77 -9.84 6.13
N ILE A 3 -2.17 -11.02 6.61
CA ILE A 3 -1.23 -12.11 6.94
C ILE A 3 -0.53 -12.64 5.68
N GLY A 4 -1.30 -12.97 4.64
CA GLY A 4 -0.78 -13.54 3.40
C GLY A 4 0.08 -12.60 2.55
N THR A 5 0.10 -11.30 2.87
CA THR A 5 0.92 -10.28 2.20
C THR A 5 2.04 -9.76 3.09
N ALA A 6 2.22 -10.36 4.28
CA ALA A 6 3.18 -9.91 5.30
C ALA A 6 3.05 -8.41 5.62
N LYS A 7 1.82 -7.86 5.61
CA LYS A 7 1.59 -6.44 5.93
C LYS A 7 2.14 -6.11 7.33
N PRO A 8 2.85 -4.98 7.51
CA PRO A 8 3.30 -4.56 8.83
C PRO A 8 2.12 -4.40 9.80
N THR A 9 2.31 -4.77 11.06
CA THR A 9 1.26 -4.61 12.07
C THR A 9 0.91 -3.14 12.28
N PRO A 10 -0.30 -2.80 12.78
CA PRO A 10 -0.66 -1.42 13.08
C PRO A 10 0.31 -0.73 14.04
N LYS A 11 0.95 -1.47 14.95
CA LYS A 11 1.97 -0.93 15.86
C LYS A 11 3.21 -0.47 15.09
N VAL A 12 3.65 -1.22 14.08
CA VAL A 12 4.79 -0.86 13.23
C VAL A 12 4.43 0.28 12.27
N GLN A 13 3.22 0.26 11.70
CA GLN A 13 2.75 1.31 10.79
C GLN A 13 2.71 2.70 11.44
N LYS A 14 2.53 2.77 12.77
CA LYS A 14 2.54 4.04 13.52
C LYS A 14 3.93 4.63 13.76
N ILE A 15 5.01 3.89 13.49
CA ILE A 15 6.38 4.35 13.76
C ILE A 15 6.84 5.34 12.69
N VAL A 16 6.45 5.12 11.44
CA VAL A 16 6.76 6.00 10.30
C VAL A 16 5.60 6.03 9.32
N PRO A 17 5.42 7.11 8.53
CA PRO A 17 4.43 7.13 7.47
C PRO A 17 4.64 5.97 6.49
N HIS A 18 3.57 5.22 6.22
CA HIS A 18 3.56 4.20 5.17
C HIS A 18 2.68 4.69 4.04
N HIS A 19 3.27 4.87 2.86
CA HIS A 19 2.51 5.09 1.63
C HIS A 19 2.12 3.75 1.02
N GLN A 20 1.12 3.77 0.16
CA GLN A 20 0.73 2.62 -0.67
C GLN A 20 0.19 1.38 0.08
N LEU A 21 -0.26 1.52 1.32
CA LEU A 21 -1.00 0.47 2.04
C LEU A 21 -2.50 0.71 1.94
N ASP A 22 -3.28 -0.36 1.79
CA ASP A 22 -4.75 -0.35 1.80
C ASP A 22 -5.38 0.66 0.81
N LEU A 23 -4.82 0.70 -0.41
CA LEU A 23 -5.23 1.62 -1.48
C LEU A 23 -6.46 1.16 -2.27
N ILE A 24 -6.68 -0.14 -2.38
CA ILE A 24 -7.66 -0.77 -3.26
C ILE A 24 -8.26 -2.01 -2.61
N ASP A 25 -9.43 -2.41 -3.08
CA ASP A 25 -10.05 -3.67 -2.70
C ASP A 25 -9.37 -4.88 -3.36
N PRO A 26 -9.39 -6.08 -2.75
CA PRO A 26 -8.67 -7.24 -3.26
C PRO A 26 -9.10 -7.74 -4.65
N ASP A 27 -10.32 -7.41 -5.08
CA ASP A 27 -10.89 -7.75 -6.39
C ASP A 27 -10.57 -6.72 -7.47
N GLU A 28 -9.97 -5.58 -7.10
CA GLU A 28 -9.54 -4.56 -8.05
C GLU A 28 -8.19 -4.89 -8.68
N SER A 29 -8.03 -4.55 -9.96
CA SER A 29 -6.75 -4.69 -10.65
C SER A 29 -5.82 -3.51 -10.34
N TYR A 30 -4.58 -3.82 -9.96
CA TYR A 30 -3.53 -2.82 -9.72
C TYR A 30 -2.31 -3.09 -10.61
N SER A 31 -2.03 -2.19 -11.54
CA SER A 31 -0.93 -2.34 -12.51
C SER A 31 0.30 -1.51 -12.14
N ALA A 32 1.46 -1.87 -12.70
CA ALA A 32 2.70 -1.11 -12.53
C ALA A 32 2.56 0.37 -12.95
N GLY A 33 1.78 0.66 -14.00
CA GLY A 33 1.52 2.03 -14.43
C GLY A 33 0.66 2.83 -13.44
N LYS A 34 -0.31 2.18 -12.77
CA LYS A 34 -1.10 2.80 -11.70
C LYS A 34 -0.22 3.07 -10.47
N TYR A 35 0.59 2.09 -10.08
CA TYR A 35 1.60 2.24 -9.01
C TYR A 35 2.51 3.46 -9.23
N ALA A 36 3.09 3.61 -10.43
CA ALA A 36 3.99 4.73 -10.72
C ALA A 36 3.31 6.10 -10.56
N ARG A 37 2.06 6.25 -11.03
CA ARG A 37 1.28 7.49 -10.91
C ARG A 37 0.85 7.81 -9.47
N ASP A 38 0.55 6.78 -8.68
CA ASP A 38 0.19 7.00 -7.27
C ASP A 38 1.44 7.33 -6.44
N ALA A 39 2.57 6.66 -6.71
CA ALA A 39 3.83 6.94 -6.04
C ALA A 39 4.37 8.34 -6.36
N SER A 40 4.16 8.84 -7.58
CA SER A 40 4.62 10.19 -7.98
C SER A 40 3.95 11.33 -7.20
N LYS A 41 2.86 11.09 -6.47
CA LYS A 41 2.16 12.10 -5.65
C LYS A 41 2.90 12.46 -4.36
N TYR A 42 3.87 11.64 -3.97
CA TYR A 42 4.63 11.77 -2.73
C TYR A 42 6.09 12.19 -2.96
N TYR A 43 6.44 12.57 -4.19
CA TYR A 43 7.70 13.22 -4.55
C TYR A 43 7.60 14.74 -4.43
#